data_AF-A0AA37BFD8-F1
#
_entry.id   AF-A0AA37BFD8-F1
#
_cell.length_a   1.000
_cell.length_b   1.000
_cell.length_c   1.000
_cell.angle_alpha   90.00
_cell.angle_beta   90.00
_cell.angle_gamma   90.00
#
_symmetry.space_group_name_H-M   'P 1'
#
loop_
_entity.id
_entity.type
_entity.pdbx_description
1 polymer ?
#
loop_
_entity_poly.entity_id
_entity_poly.type
_entity_poly.pdbx_seq_one_letter_code
_entity_poly.pdbx_strand_id
1 'polypeptide(L)'
;MTAPDMLAYVAAVTAHGGYTARFAENLRTPGVRVPLTADPELWAQAVRLGKRVVWLHTYGERFADPAEGRPSGSPKPNPDQRAKVQVAIPGTAEEMPDDISYDADTATLHVGAGRISPVRPEVWAYEVSGMKIIKKWFGYRKKNPTGRKSSSLDDIHTEEWPAEFTTELLHLLHVLTLCVEVEPDQADLLEKICNGPLVTVADLEGANVFPVPASARKAPVPESPEAPTLL
;
A
#
# COMPACT_ATOMS: atom_id res chain seq x y z
N MET A 1 -20.45 -14.86 0.37
CA MET A 1 -19.60 -13.76 -0.13
C MET A 1 -20.08 -12.48 0.52
N THR A 2 -19.18 -11.73 1.17
CA THR A 2 -19.51 -10.44 1.81
C THR A 2 -18.86 -9.27 1.06
N ALA A 3 -19.32 -8.02 1.28
CA ALA A 3 -18.68 -6.84 0.68
C ALA A 3 -17.18 -6.69 1.05
N PRO A 4 -16.75 -6.96 2.31
CA PRO A 4 -15.32 -7.04 2.64
C PRO A 4 -14.55 -8.09 1.83
N ASP A 5 -15.14 -9.25 1.52
CA ASP A 5 -14.48 -10.26 0.69
C ASP A 5 -14.29 -9.76 -0.75
N MET A 6 -15.26 -9.03 -1.32
CA MET A 6 -15.11 -8.39 -2.63
C MET A 6 -13.96 -7.38 -2.64
N LEU A 7 -13.86 -6.52 -1.62
CA LEU A 7 -12.76 -5.55 -1.51
C LEU A 7 -11.41 -6.25 -1.41
N ALA A 8 -11.32 -7.31 -0.61
CA ALA A 8 -10.11 -8.12 -0.50
C ALA A 8 -9.75 -8.74 -1.87
N TYR A 9 -10.71 -9.34 -2.58
CA TYR A 9 -10.48 -9.89 -3.91
C TYR A 9 -9.90 -8.85 -4.87
N VAL A 10 -10.49 -7.66 -4.92
CA VAL A 10 -9.98 -6.55 -5.75
C VAL A 10 -8.56 -6.16 -5.35
N ALA A 11 -8.26 -6.06 -4.04
CA ALA A 11 -6.92 -5.74 -3.56
C ALA A 11 -5.89 -6.82 -3.98
N ALA A 12 -6.22 -8.11 -3.86
CA ALA A 12 -5.35 -9.20 -4.28
C ALA A 12 -4.97 -9.10 -5.77
N VAL A 13 -5.98 -8.82 -6.61
CA VAL A 13 -5.84 -8.82 -8.07
C VAL A 13 -5.19 -7.56 -8.63
N THR A 14 -5.35 -6.41 -7.96
CA THR A 14 -5.00 -5.11 -8.56
C THR A 14 -3.86 -4.36 -7.86
N ALA A 15 -3.55 -4.68 -6.60
CA ALA A 15 -2.63 -3.88 -5.80
C ALA A 15 -1.17 -4.36 -5.86
N HIS A 16 -0.67 -4.69 -7.06
CA HIS A 16 0.71 -5.11 -7.30
C HIS A 16 1.13 -4.80 -8.75
N GLY A 17 2.44 -4.69 -9.00
CA GLY A 17 2.98 -4.35 -10.33
C GLY A 17 2.66 -5.36 -11.44
N GLY A 18 2.37 -6.62 -11.08
CA GLY A 18 1.97 -7.65 -12.06
C GLY A 18 0.68 -7.30 -12.81
N TYR A 19 -0.29 -6.66 -12.15
CA TYR A 19 -1.53 -6.22 -12.78
C TYR A 19 -1.28 -5.12 -13.80
N THR A 20 -0.51 -4.09 -13.42
CA THR A 20 -0.22 -2.94 -14.31
C THR A 20 0.64 -3.36 -15.49
N ALA A 21 1.59 -4.28 -15.30
CA ALA A 21 2.37 -4.86 -16.38
C ALA A 21 1.49 -5.66 -17.36
N ARG A 22 0.62 -6.55 -16.85
CA ARG A 22 -0.25 -7.40 -17.68
C ARG A 22 -1.26 -6.61 -18.49
N PHE A 23 -1.87 -5.58 -17.90
CA PHE A 23 -2.95 -4.80 -18.52
C PHE A 23 -2.53 -3.40 -18.97
N ALA A 24 -1.24 -3.18 -19.22
CA ALA A 24 -0.67 -1.87 -19.57
C ALA A 24 -1.41 -1.18 -20.73
N GLU A 25 -1.77 -1.93 -21.78
CA GLU A 25 -2.54 -1.41 -22.92
C GLU A 25 -3.96 -1.01 -22.55
N ASN A 26 -4.65 -1.82 -21.73
CA ASN A 26 -6.01 -1.52 -21.28
C ASN A 26 -6.05 -0.30 -20.36
N LEU A 27 -5.03 -0.13 -19.50
CA LEU A 27 -4.93 0.96 -18.53
C LEU A 27 -4.65 2.34 -19.17
N ARG A 28 -4.35 2.40 -20.48
CA ARG A 28 -4.32 3.66 -21.23
C ARG A 28 -5.71 4.29 -21.36
N THR A 29 -6.76 3.49 -21.31
CA THR A 29 -8.15 3.95 -21.30
C THR A 29 -8.65 4.01 -19.86
N PRO A 30 -9.32 5.10 -19.43
CA PRO A 30 -9.87 5.18 -18.09
C PRO A 30 -10.80 4.01 -17.75
N GLY A 31 -10.62 3.45 -16.55
CA GLY A 31 -11.43 2.35 -16.01
C GLY A 31 -10.60 1.11 -15.71
N VAL A 32 -10.45 0.78 -14.42
CA VAL A 32 -9.81 -0.46 -13.98
C VAL A 32 -10.79 -1.62 -14.17
N ARG A 33 -10.35 -2.69 -14.86
CA ARG A 33 -11.15 -3.90 -15.09
C ARG A 33 -10.55 -5.05 -14.29
N VAL A 34 -11.35 -5.63 -13.40
CA VAL A 34 -10.88 -6.71 -12.53
C VAL A 34 -11.37 -8.04 -13.11
N PRO A 35 -10.48 -8.96 -13.53
CA PRO A 35 -10.91 -10.31 -13.90
C PRO A 35 -11.54 -10.99 -12.70
N LEU A 36 -12.76 -11.52 -12.86
CA LEU A 36 -13.50 -12.20 -11.82
C LEU A 36 -13.50 -13.70 -12.10
N THR A 37 -12.82 -14.47 -11.26
CA THR A 37 -12.74 -15.93 -11.41
C THR A 37 -14.10 -16.60 -11.16
N ALA A 38 -14.43 -17.59 -11.98
CA ALA A 38 -15.54 -18.52 -11.74
C ALA A 38 -15.08 -19.76 -10.93
N ASP A 39 -13.77 -19.93 -10.74
CA ASP A 39 -13.20 -20.97 -9.89
C ASP A 39 -13.30 -20.57 -8.40
N PRO A 40 -14.04 -21.33 -7.57
CA PRO A 40 -14.24 -21.02 -6.15
C PRO A 40 -12.97 -21.16 -5.30
N GLU A 41 -12.01 -22.00 -5.70
CA GLU A 41 -10.73 -22.15 -4.98
C GLU A 41 -9.84 -20.94 -5.22
N LEU A 42 -9.72 -20.49 -6.47
CA LEU A 42 -9.00 -19.24 -6.80
C LEU A 42 -9.66 -18.02 -6.15
N TRP A 43 -10.99 -18.00 -6.05
CA TRP A 43 -11.71 -16.98 -5.30
C TRP A 43 -11.28 -16.94 -3.83
N ALA A 44 -11.30 -18.09 -3.15
CA ALA A 44 -10.94 -18.19 -1.74
C ALA A 44 -9.47 -17.80 -1.49
N GLN A 45 -8.56 -18.21 -2.38
CA GLN A 45 -7.14 -17.82 -2.33
C GLN A 45 -6.98 -16.30 -2.47
N ALA A 46 -7.66 -15.71 -3.46
CA ALA A 46 -7.63 -14.26 -3.69
C ALA A 46 -8.20 -13.48 -2.50
N VAL A 47 -9.30 -13.92 -1.90
CA VAL A 47 -9.84 -13.26 -0.70
C VAL A 47 -8.85 -13.33 0.46
N ARG A 48 -8.19 -14.47 0.70
CA ARG A 48 -7.20 -14.62 1.78
C ARG A 48 -6.00 -13.69 1.57
N LEU A 49 -5.44 -13.69 0.36
CA LEU A 49 -4.31 -12.84 0.00
C LEU A 49 -4.68 -11.36 0.05
N GLY A 50 -5.88 -11.01 -0.42
CA GLY A 50 -6.41 -9.67 -0.39
C GLY A 50 -6.60 -9.09 1.00
N LYS A 51 -7.04 -9.92 1.95
CA LYS A 51 -7.12 -9.55 3.37
C LYS A 51 -5.74 -9.21 3.94
N ARG A 52 -4.69 -9.92 3.51
CA ARG A 52 -3.29 -9.59 3.85
C ARG A 52 -2.88 -8.25 3.26
N VAL A 53 -3.15 -8.00 1.98
CA VAL A 53 -2.83 -6.72 1.32
C VAL A 53 -3.52 -5.54 2.03
N VAL A 54 -4.82 -5.63 2.31
CA VAL A 54 -5.54 -4.54 2.99
C VAL A 54 -5.04 -4.36 4.43
N TRP A 55 -4.74 -5.44 5.14
CA TRP A 55 -4.12 -5.38 6.47
C TRP A 55 -2.77 -4.64 6.44
N LEU A 56 -1.94 -4.88 5.42
CA LEU A 56 -0.68 -4.15 5.22
C LEU A 56 -0.91 -2.66 4.98
N HIS A 57 -1.80 -2.31 4.03
CA HIS A 57 -2.06 -0.91 3.66
C HIS A 57 -2.74 -0.08 4.75
N THR A 58 -3.35 -0.76 5.74
CA THR A 58 -4.03 -0.11 6.88
C THR A 58 -3.24 -0.24 8.17
N TYR A 59 -1.96 -0.61 8.10
CA TYR A 59 -1.09 -0.79 9.29
C TYR A 59 -1.73 -1.68 10.37
N GLY A 60 -2.52 -2.68 9.96
CA GLY A 60 -3.16 -3.65 10.83
C GLY A 60 -4.50 -3.24 11.44
N GLU A 61 -5.07 -2.09 11.06
CA GLU A 61 -6.38 -1.63 11.55
C GLU A 61 -7.57 -2.37 10.93
N ARG A 62 -7.39 -2.97 9.75
CA ARG A 62 -8.40 -3.77 9.06
C ARG A 62 -7.89 -5.17 8.80
N PHE A 63 -8.80 -6.14 8.86
CA PHE A 63 -8.48 -7.55 8.66
C PHE A 63 -7.33 -8.03 9.58
N ALA A 64 -7.35 -7.67 10.86
CA ALA A 64 -6.53 -8.34 11.86
C ALA A 64 -7.07 -9.75 12.12
N ASP A 65 -6.18 -10.73 12.11
CA ASP A 65 -6.41 -12.14 12.32
C ASP A 65 -5.09 -12.84 12.68
N PRO A 66 -4.76 -12.95 13.99
CA PRO A 66 -3.52 -13.57 14.44
C PRO A 66 -3.34 -15.02 13.99
N ALA A 67 -4.42 -15.79 13.81
CA ALA A 67 -4.36 -17.19 13.38
C ALA A 67 -3.85 -17.33 11.93
N GLU A 68 -4.03 -16.29 11.12
CA GLU A 68 -3.58 -16.19 9.73
C GLU A 68 -2.35 -15.26 9.59
N GLY A 69 -1.60 -15.05 10.68
CA GLY A 69 -0.37 -14.26 10.68
C GLY A 69 -0.56 -12.74 10.49
N ARG A 70 -1.78 -12.22 10.72
CA ARG A 70 -2.14 -10.80 10.63
C ARG A 70 -2.48 -10.22 12.01
N PRO A 71 -1.55 -10.13 12.97
CA PRO A 71 -1.87 -9.60 14.30
C PRO A 71 -2.38 -8.15 14.25
N SER A 72 -3.09 -7.70 15.29
CA SER A 72 -3.46 -6.28 15.42
C SER A 72 -2.23 -5.39 15.61
N GLY A 73 -2.31 -4.16 15.10
CA GLY A 73 -1.22 -3.18 15.15
C GLY A 73 -0.25 -3.29 13.97
N SER A 74 0.75 -2.42 13.95
CA SER A 74 1.63 -2.23 12.79
C SER A 74 2.32 -3.54 12.36
N PRO A 75 2.19 -3.95 11.09
CA PRO A 75 2.84 -5.12 10.53
C PRO A 75 4.36 -5.14 10.74
N LYS A 76 4.90 -6.31 11.08
CA LYS A 76 6.33 -6.50 11.31
C LYS A 76 6.86 -7.68 10.49
N PRO A 77 7.88 -7.48 9.62
CA PRO A 77 8.61 -8.56 8.99
C PRO A 77 9.28 -9.49 10.00
N ASN A 78 9.78 -10.61 9.47
CA ASN A 78 10.65 -11.51 10.20
C ASN A 78 11.87 -10.74 10.76
N PRO A 79 12.42 -11.15 11.93
CA PRO A 79 13.43 -10.37 12.65
C PRO A 79 14.70 -10.03 11.86
N ASP A 80 15.05 -10.85 10.88
CA ASP A 80 16.20 -10.74 9.96
C ASP A 80 15.97 -9.73 8.83
N GLN A 81 14.72 -9.53 8.41
CA GLN A 81 14.33 -8.55 7.37
C GLN A 81 13.85 -7.22 7.96
N ARG A 82 13.69 -7.15 9.28
CA ARG A 82 13.14 -5.98 9.97
C ARG A 82 14.16 -4.85 10.02
N ALA A 83 13.90 -3.79 9.26
CA ALA A 83 14.64 -2.53 9.33
C ALA A 83 14.71 -1.98 10.77
N LYS A 84 15.91 -1.61 11.21
CA LYS A 84 16.22 -1.06 12.54
C LYS A 84 17.12 0.15 12.42
N VAL A 85 16.98 1.09 13.36
CA VAL A 85 17.89 2.23 13.49
C VAL A 85 19.25 1.71 13.94
N GLN A 86 20.27 1.93 13.11
CA GLN A 86 21.68 1.64 13.43
C GLN A 86 22.39 2.88 13.96
N VAL A 87 22.07 4.03 13.37
CA VAL A 87 22.49 5.35 13.83
C VAL A 87 21.26 6.24 13.90
N ALA A 88 21.04 6.84 15.06
CA ALA A 88 19.89 7.72 15.27
C ALA A 88 19.85 8.86 14.26
N ILE A 89 18.65 9.20 13.80
CA ILE A 89 18.42 10.40 13.01
C ILE A 89 18.42 11.58 13.98
N PRO A 90 19.29 12.60 13.80
CA PRO A 90 19.32 13.76 14.68
C PRO A 90 17.96 14.47 14.70
N GLY A 91 17.49 14.79 15.91
CA GLY A 91 16.21 15.45 16.13
C GLY A 91 16.25 16.98 16.07
N THR A 92 17.44 17.57 16.20
CA THR A 92 17.64 19.02 16.32
C THR A 92 17.34 19.75 15.02
N ALA A 93 16.93 21.03 15.12
CA ALA A 93 16.63 21.86 13.94
C ALA A 93 17.88 22.06 13.05
N GLU A 94 19.06 22.15 13.65
CA GLU A 94 20.33 22.33 12.94
C GLU A 94 20.67 21.09 12.08
N GLU A 95 20.50 19.90 12.65
CA GLU A 95 20.90 18.62 12.05
C GLU A 95 19.73 17.87 11.38
N MET A 96 18.56 18.50 11.30
CA MET A 96 17.37 17.94 10.64
C MET A 96 17.74 17.49 9.22
N PRO A 97 17.39 16.25 8.83
CA PRO A 97 17.76 15.71 7.52
C PRO A 97 17.21 16.53 6.36
N ASP A 98 18.04 16.80 5.34
CA ASP A 98 17.59 17.42 4.08
C ASP A 98 17.71 16.48 2.87
N ASP A 99 18.38 15.35 3.05
CA ASP A 99 18.58 14.31 2.04
C ASP A 99 18.26 12.90 2.56
N ILE A 100 17.92 12.03 1.61
CA ILE A 100 17.73 10.60 1.82
C ILE A 100 18.40 9.84 0.67
N SER A 101 19.22 8.86 1.00
CA SER A 101 19.96 8.05 0.02
C SER A 101 20.02 6.59 0.45
N TYR A 102 20.45 5.72 -0.47
CA TYR A 102 20.49 4.28 -0.26
C TYR A 102 21.82 3.73 -0.71
N ASP A 103 22.43 2.92 0.15
CA ASP A 103 23.61 2.12 -0.13
C ASP A 103 23.19 0.67 -0.37
N ALA A 104 23.36 0.20 -1.59
CA ALA A 104 22.98 -1.15 -2.01
C ALA A 104 23.96 -2.22 -1.49
N ASP A 105 25.24 -1.87 -1.27
CA ASP A 105 26.25 -2.83 -0.83
C ASP A 105 26.02 -3.24 0.63
N THR A 106 25.54 -2.29 1.44
CA THR A 106 25.23 -2.53 2.86
C THR A 106 23.74 -2.65 3.16
N ALA A 107 22.88 -2.54 2.14
CA ALA A 107 21.42 -2.50 2.28
C ALA A 107 20.97 -1.46 3.33
N THR A 108 21.56 -0.27 3.28
CA THR A 108 21.36 0.79 4.29
C THR A 108 20.64 1.99 3.71
N LEU A 109 19.60 2.44 4.39
CA LEU A 109 18.94 3.72 4.13
C LEU A 109 19.63 4.81 4.98
N HIS A 110 20.10 5.85 4.31
CA HIS A 110 20.70 7.03 4.92
C HIS A 110 19.66 8.14 4.96
N VAL A 111 19.44 8.71 6.14
CA VAL A 111 18.50 9.82 6.37
C VAL A 111 19.28 10.94 7.06
N GLY A 112 19.86 11.85 6.27
CA GLY A 112 20.91 12.74 6.75
C GLY A 112 22.05 11.94 7.41
N ALA A 113 22.35 12.24 8.68
CA ALA A 113 23.36 11.51 9.46
C ALA A 113 22.89 10.14 10.00
N GLY A 114 21.57 9.88 9.99
CA GLY A 114 20.99 8.64 10.49
C GLY A 114 21.12 7.47 9.51
N ARG A 115 21.10 6.25 10.05
CA ARG A 115 21.24 5.00 9.27
C ARG A 115 20.22 3.97 9.73
N ILE A 116 19.49 3.39 8.78
CA ILE A 116 18.51 2.33 9.01
C ILE A 116 18.87 1.13 8.14
N SER A 117 18.98 -0.06 8.75
CA SER A 117 19.25 -1.31 8.03
C SER A 117 18.68 -2.53 8.78
N PRO A 118 18.43 -3.66 8.08
CA PRO A 118 18.50 -3.82 6.62
C PRO A 118 17.29 -3.20 5.91
N VAL A 119 17.51 -2.66 4.71
CA VAL A 119 16.47 -2.22 3.77
C VAL A 119 16.77 -2.84 2.40
N ARG A 120 15.88 -3.70 1.92
CA ARG A 120 16.07 -4.38 0.63
C ARG A 120 16.03 -3.37 -0.54
N PRO A 121 16.76 -3.62 -1.65
CA PRO A 121 16.73 -2.75 -2.82
C PRO A 121 15.31 -2.56 -3.39
N GLU A 122 14.49 -3.61 -3.37
CA GLU A 122 13.10 -3.55 -3.86
C GLU A 122 12.24 -2.64 -2.99
N VAL A 123 12.48 -2.61 -1.68
CA VAL A 123 11.77 -1.73 -0.73
C VAL A 123 12.14 -0.27 -0.99
N TRP A 124 13.43 0.01 -1.19
CA TRP A 124 13.89 1.35 -1.59
C TRP A 124 13.31 1.80 -2.94
N ALA A 125 13.26 0.86 -3.91
CA ALA A 125 12.78 1.13 -5.26
C ALA A 125 11.24 1.20 -5.36
N TYR A 126 10.51 0.80 -4.31
CA TYR A 126 9.07 0.64 -4.31
C TYR A 126 8.33 1.90 -4.81
N GLU A 127 7.42 1.70 -5.75
CA GLU A 127 6.70 2.78 -6.38
C GLU A 127 5.24 2.45 -6.65
N VAL A 128 4.41 3.50 -6.64
CA VAL A 128 3.02 3.43 -7.08
C VAL A 128 2.83 4.48 -8.15
N SER A 129 2.49 4.06 -9.37
CA SER A 129 2.30 4.95 -10.52
C SER A 129 3.50 5.89 -10.77
N GLY A 130 4.72 5.34 -10.70
CA GLY A 130 5.99 6.08 -10.87
C GLY A 130 6.40 6.93 -9.66
N MET A 131 5.61 6.98 -8.59
CA MET A 131 5.95 7.69 -7.37
C MET A 131 6.78 6.82 -6.44
N LYS A 132 8.05 7.17 -6.25
CA LYS A 132 8.94 6.52 -5.26
C LYS A 132 8.45 6.81 -3.83
N ILE A 133 7.88 5.80 -3.17
CA ILE A 133 7.11 6.00 -1.93
C ILE A 133 7.97 6.53 -0.78
N ILE A 134 9.13 5.92 -0.52
CA ILE A 134 10.02 6.35 0.57
C ILE A 134 10.53 7.78 0.33
N LYS A 135 10.97 8.08 -0.91
CA LYS A 135 11.42 9.44 -1.28
C LYS A 135 10.30 10.46 -1.16
N LYS A 136 9.08 10.10 -1.56
CA LYS A 136 7.91 10.98 -1.45
C LYS A 136 7.55 11.26 0.01
N TRP A 137 7.50 10.21 0.83
CA TRP A 137 7.23 10.31 2.26
C TRP A 137 8.25 11.21 2.97
N PHE A 138 9.54 11.02 2.69
CA PHE A 138 10.62 11.86 3.22
C PHE A 138 10.56 13.30 2.69
N GLY A 139 10.21 13.48 1.41
CA GLY A 139 10.14 14.78 0.76
C GLY A 139 9.27 15.80 1.49
N TYR A 140 8.21 15.35 2.17
CA TYR A 140 7.33 16.21 2.97
C TYR A 140 7.83 16.51 4.39
N ARG A 141 8.85 15.79 4.87
CA ARG A 141 9.33 15.79 6.26
C ARG A 141 10.78 16.23 6.44
N LYS A 142 11.47 16.53 5.34
CA LYS A 142 12.87 16.99 5.34
C LYS A 142 12.95 18.48 5.68
N LYS A 143 14.12 18.94 6.11
CA LYS A 143 14.39 20.33 6.54
C LYS A 143 13.89 21.38 5.55
N ASN A 144 14.09 21.17 4.25
CA ASN A 144 13.50 21.98 3.19
C ASN A 144 12.48 21.14 2.40
N PRO A 145 11.19 21.12 2.77
CA PRO A 145 10.19 20.25 2.15
C PRO A 145 10.05 20.46 0.64
N THR A 146 9.85 19.36 -0.09
CA THR A 146 9.61 19.37 -1.52
C THR A 146 8.13 19.59 -1.81
N GLY A 147 7.77 20.63 -2.56
CA GLY A 147 6.39 20.89 -2.94
C GLY A 147 6.22 22.20 -3.69
N ARG A 148 5.05 22.40 -4.32
CA ARG A 148 4.71 23.69 -4.92
C ARG A 148 4.27 24.62 -3.81
N LYS A 149 4.95 25.75 -3.65
CA LYS A 149 4.47 26.84 -2.80
C LYS A 149 3.34 27.56 -3.54
N SER A 150 2.15 27.49 -2.97
CA SER A 150 0.91 28.06 -3.48
C SER A 150 0.33 29.11 -2.54
N SER A 151 0.68 29.04 -1.26
CA SER A 151 0.28 30.00 -0.22
C SER A 151 1.30 30.04 0.93
N SER A 152 1.15 31.01 1.82
CA SER A 152 1.96 31.10 3.06
C SER A 152 1.73 29.93 4.03
N LEU A 153 0.65 29.14 3.86
CA LEU A 153 0.43 27.93 4.65
C LEU A 153 1.45 26.83 4.28
N ASP A 154 2.00 26.85 3.07
CA ASP A 154 3.01 25.87 2.63
C ASP A 154 4.37 26.08 3.31
N ASP A 155 4.57 27.22 3.98
CA ASP A 155 5.76 27.50 4.79
C ASP A 155 5.61 27.00 6.24
N ILE A 156 4.42 26.51 6.63
CA ILE A 156 4.19 25.91 7.95
C ILE A 156 4.55 24.43 7.87
N HIS A 157 5.74 24.08 8.37
CA HIS A 157 6.22 22.71 8.46
C HIS A 157 6.92 22.46 9.79
N THR A 158 7.20 21.20 10.10
CA THR A 158 8.00 20.84 11.27
C THR A 158 9.42 21.38 11.10
N GLU A 159 9.95 22.02 12.14
CA GLU A 159 11.30 22.63 12.15
C GLU A 159 12.38 21.67 12.68
N GLU A 160 11.96 20.54 13.23
CA GLU A 160 12.79 19.51 13.87
C GLU A 160 12.43 18.11 13.34
N TRP A 161 13.24 17.10 13.65
CA TRP A 161 12.92 15.70 13.36
C TRP A 161 12.37 15.00 14.62
N PRO A 162 11.04 14.97 14.83
CA PRO A 162 10.44 14.31 15.97
C PRO A 162 10.67 12.79 15.95
N ALA A 163 10.69 12.16 17.12
CA ALA A 163 10.89 10.71 17.25
C ALA A 163 9.79 9.90 16.54
N GLU A 164 8.60 10.48 16.43
CA GLU A 164 7.44 9.98 15.70
C GLU A 164 7.78 9.77 14.22
N PHE A 165 8.55 10.65 13.58
CA PHE A 165 8.94 10.46 12.17
C PHE A 165 9.84 9.25 11.98
N THR A 166 10.77 9.01 12.90
CA THR A 166 11.57 7.77 12.88
C THR A 166 10.69 6.54 13.01
N THR A 167 9.70 6.59 13.92
CA THR A 167 8.76 5.49 14.15
C THR A 167 7.89 5.22 12.91
N GLU A 168 7.32 6.27 12.32
CA GLU A 168 6.54 6.20 11.08
C GLU A 168 7.36 5.65 9.92
N LEU A 169 8.62 6.08 9.77
CA LEU A 169 9.51 5.58 8.72
C LEU A 169 9.78 4.08 8.89
N LEU A 170 10.03 3.61 10.12
CA LEU A 170 10.21 2.19 10.38
C LEU A 170 8.93 1.39 10.04
N HIS A 171 7.75 1.89 10.42
CA HIS A 171 6.48 1.25 10.07
C HIS A 171 6.27 1.18 8.55
N LEU A 172 6.57 2.28 7.83
CA LEU A 172 6.50 2.30 6.37
C LEU A 172 7.45 1.25 5.75
N LEU A 173 8.71 1.21 6.19
CA LEU A 173 9.69 0.25 5.69
C LEU A 173 9.25 -1.20 5.97
N HIS A 174 8.66 -1.47 7.13
CA HIS A 174 8.14 -2.78 7.49
C HIS A 174 6.96 -3.20 6.61
N VAL A 175 6.01 -2.30 6.37
CA VAL A 175 4.87 -2.54 5.46
C VAL A 175 5.36 -2.79 4.04
N LEU A 176 6.24 -1.93 3.51
CA LEU A 176 6.77 -2.08 2.15
C LEU A 176 7.58 -3.37 1.97
N THR A 177 8.31 -3.79 2.99
CA THR A 177 9.01 -5.10 2.99
C THR A 177 8.01 -6.24 2.81
N LEU A 178 6.91 -6.23 3.56
CA LEU A 178 5.87 -7.25 3.46
C LEU A 178 5.05 -7.15 2.17
N CYS A 179 4.86 -5.95 1.61
CA CYS A 179 4.25 -5.78 0.29
C CYS A 179 5.12 -6.46 -0.78
N VAL A 180 6.42 -6.15 -0.85
CA VAL A 180 7.36 -6.78 -1.79
C VAL A 180 7.37 -8.30 -1.66
N GLU A 181 7.22 -8.85 -0.46
CA GLU A 181 7.13 -10.30 -0.24
C GLU A 181 5.85 -10.93 -0.80
N VAL A 182 4.73 -10.19 -0.81
CA VAL A 182 3.43 -10.72 -1.23
C VAL A 182 3.17 -10.57 -2.74
N GLU A 183 3.87 -9.64 -3.40
CA GLU A 183 3.66 -9.34 -4.82
C GLU A 183 3.86 -10.53 -5.78
N PRO A 184 4.85 -11.44 -5.58
CA PRO A 184 4.99 -12.63 -6.41
C PRO A 184 3.76 -13.55 -6.34
N ASP A 185 3.21 -13.75 -5.14
CA ASP A 185 1.99 -14.55 -4.95
C ASP A 185 0.77 -13.90 -5.61
N GLN A 186 0.68 -12.57 -5.57
CA GLN A 186 -0.36 -11.83 -6.29
C GLN A 186 -0.21 -11.99 -7.81
N ALA A 187 1.02 -11.96 -8.34
CA ALA A 187 1.29 -12.14 -9.76
C ALA A 187 0.92 -13.54 -10.26
N ASP A 188 1.33 -14.59 -9.54
CA ASP A 188 0.98 -15.99 -9.84
C ASP A 188 -0.54 -16.21 -9.75
N LEU A 189 -1.18 -15.69 -8.71
CA LEU A 189 -2.64 -15.75 -8.58
C LEU A 189 -3.36 -15.05 -9.73
N LEU A 190 -2.91 -13.85 -10.12
CA LEU A 190 -3.49 -13.12 -11.26
C LEU A 190 -3.35 -13.93 -12.56
N GLU A 191 -2.20 -14.56 -12.79
CA GLU A 191 -1.97 -15.41 -13.95
C GLU A 191 -2.94 -16.60 -13.97
N LYS A 192 -3.08 -17.31 -12.84
CA LYS A 192 -4.03 -18.44 -12.70
C LYS A 192 -5.46 -17.99 -12.95
N ILE A 193 -5.88 -16.86 -12.37
CA ILE A 193 -7.23 -16.30 -12.58
C ILE A 193 -7.47 -16.01 -14.05
N CYS A 194 -6.53 -15.34 -14.73
CA CYS A 194 -6.71 -14.97 -16.14
C CYS A 194 -6.70 -16.18 -17.09
N ASN A 195 -6.03 -17.27 -16.72
CA ASN A 195 -5.97 -18.51 -17.51
C ASN A 195 -7.12 -19.47 -17.17
N GLY A 196 -7.83 -19.23 -16.07
CA GLY A 196 -8.98 -20.01 -15.63
C GLY A 196 -10.32 -19.51 -16.18
N PRO A 197 -11.43 -20.16 -15.80
CA PRO A 197 -12.77 -19.70 -16.17
C PRO A 197 -13.08 -18.38 -15.47
N LEU A 198 -13.54 -17.39 -16.25
CA LEU A 198 -13.94 -16.07 -15.74
C LEU A 198 -15.45 -15.90 -15.80
N VAL A 199 -16.01 -15.20 -14.81
CA VAL A 199 -17.39 -14.71 -14.84
C VAL A 199 -17.49 -13.61 -15.90
N THR A 200 -18.35 -13.81 -16.88
CA THR A 200 -18.57 -12.88 -17.98
C THR A 200 -19.68 -11.87 -17.67
N VAL A 201 -19.77 -10.81 -18.47
CA VAL A 201 -20.90 -9.87 -18.40
C VAL A 201 -22.22 -10.59 -18.66
N ALA A 202 -22.26 -11.54 -19.61
CA ALA A 202 -23.46 -12.31 -19.92
C ALA A 202 -23.92 -13.16 -18.72
N ASP A 203 -22.99 -13.72 -17.94
CA ASP A 203 -23.33 -14.45 -16.71
C ASP A 203 -23.98 -13.52 -15.67
N LEU A 204 -23.44 -12.31 -15.51
CA LEU A 204 -23.98 -11.30 -14.59
C LEU A 204 -25.34 -10.77 -15.05
N GLU A 205 -25.56 -10.62 -16.35
CA GLU A 205 -26.86 -10.27 -16.94
C GLU A 205 -27.88 -11.39 -16.72
N GLY A 206 -27.50 -12.64 -16.99
CA GLY A 206 -28.33 -13.82 -16.73
C GLY A 206 -28.72 -13.97 -15.26
N ALA A 207 -27.83 -13.55 -14.35
CA ALA A 207 -28.07 -13.52 -12.90
C ALA A 207 -28.81 -12.26 -12.40
N ASN A 208 -29.19 -11.33 -13.29
CA ASN A 208 -29.81 -10.04 -12.95
C ASN A 208 -28.96 -9.15 -12.01
N VAL A 209 -27.64 -9.31 -12.04
CA VAL A 209 -26.67 -8.44 -11.34
C VAL A 209 -26.34 -7.21 -12.19
N PHE A 210 -26.33 -7.40 -13.52
CA PHE A 210 -26.10 -6.34 -14.51
C PHE A 210 -27.35 -6.17 -15.42
N PRO A 211 -27.68 -4.95 -15.90
CA PRO A 211 -26.99 -3.68 -15.67
C PRO A 211 -27.14 -3.15 -14.25
N VAL A 212 -26.08 -2.53 -13.73
CA VAL A 212 -26.12 -1.87 -12.40
C VAL A 212 -27.26 -0.86 -12.38
N PRO A 213 -28.22 -0.96 -11.42
CA PRO A 213 -29.33 -0.03 -11.31
C PRO A 213 -28.84 1.42 -11.16
N ALA A 214 -29.59 2.39 -11.69
CA ALA A 214 -29.18 3.81 -11.65
C ALA A 214 -28.97 4.34 -10.22
N SER A 215 -29.71 3.81 -9.23
CA SER A 215 -29.56 4.15 -7.81
C SER A 215 -28.21 3.74 -7.23
N ALA A 216 -27.63 2.63 -7.71
CA ALA A 216 -26.34 2.11 -7.26
C ALA A 216 -25.13 2.72 -7.99
N ARG A 217 -25.37 3.59 -8.99
CA ARG A 217 -24.31 4.34 -9.71
C ARG A 217 -23.98 5.68 -9.06
N LYS A 218 -24.77 6.13 -8.10
CA LYS A 218 -24.51 7.37 -7.36
C LYS A 218 -23.47 7.08 -6.28
N ALA A 219 -22.55 8.02 -6.07
CA ALA A 219 -21.67 7.96 -4.91
C ALA A 219 -22.52 7.87 -3.63
N PRO A 220 -22.04 7.17 -2.58
CA PRO A 220 -22.66 7.23 -1.26
C PRO A 220 -22.85 8.70 -0.86
N VAL A 221 -23.99 9.02 -0.27
CA VAL A 221 -24.18 10.35 0.32
C VAL A 221 -23.13 10.47 1.43
N PRO A 222 -22.23 11.47 1.41
CA PRO A 222 -21.26 11.63 2.48
C PRO A 222 -22.02 11.69 3.81
N GLU A 223 -21.53 10.93 4.81
CA GLU A 223 -22.04 11.07 6.16
C GLU A 223 -21.92 12.54 6.56
N SER A 224 -22.98 13.09 7.16
CA SER A 224 -23.01 14.47 7.61
C SER A 224 -21.75 14.76 8.46
N PRO A 225 -21.12 15.94 8.36
CA PRO A 225 -19.99 16.31 9.21
C PRO A 225 -20.29 16.28 10.73
N GLU A 226 -21.54 16.04 11.13
CA GLU A 226 -22.00 15.86 12.50
C GLU A 226 -22.05 14.38 12.97
N ALA A 227 -21.70 13.40 12.12
CA ALA A 227 -21.64 12.01 12.55
C ALA A 227 -20.50 11.82 13.57
N PRO A 228 -20.77 11.27 14.77
CA PRO A 228 -19.73 11.12 15.78
C PRO A 228 -18.63 10.20 15.26
N THR A 229 -17.41 10.72 15.19
CA THR A 229 -16.21 9.95 14.91
C THR A 229 -16.11 8.84 15.95
N LEU A 230 -16.35 7.59 15.54
CA LEU A 230 -16.04 6.43 16.37
C LEU A 230 -14.52 6.33 16.47
N LEU A 231 -13.99 6.88 17.57
CA LEU A 231 -12.64 6.62 18.08
C LEU A 231 -12.49 5.14 18.46
#